data_AF-A0A496WV67-F1
#
_entry.id   AF-A0A496WV67-F1
#
_cell.length_a   1.000
_cell.length_b   1.000
_cell.length_c   1.000
_cell.angle_alpha   90.00
_cell.angle_beta   90.00
_cell.angle_gamma   90.00
#
_symmetry.space_group_name_H-M   'P 1'
#
loop_
_entity.id
_entity.type
_entity.pdbx_description
1 polymer ?
#
loop_
_entity_poly.entity_id
_entity_poly.type
_entity_poly.pdbx_seq_one_letter_code
_entity_poly.pdbx_strand_id
1 'polypeptide(L)' 'MANDAFEVFVDGFTFLEGPRWRDGLLWVSDVNGKKVYTIAPDGTATTMAEVPDRPSGIGF' A
#
# COMPACT_ATOMS: atom_id res chain seq x y z
N MET A 1 28.97 -6.88 -5.68
CA MET A 1 27.64 -6.31 -5.37
C MET A 1 26.96 -6.11 -6.72
N ALA A 2 25.87 -6.81 -7.00
CA ALA A 2 25.10 -6.53 -8.20
C ALA A 2 24.56 -5.10 -8.09
N ASN A 3 24.57 -4.36 -9.19
CA ASN A 3 23.95 -3.04 -9.27
C ASN A 3 22.46 -3.26 -9.47
N ASP A 4 21.76 -3.59 -8.38
CA ASP A 4 20.32 -3.81 -8.42
C ASP A 4 19.64 -2.46 -8.66
N ALA A 5 19.20 -2.24 -9.89
CA ALA A 5 18.41 -1.08 -10.25
C ALA A 5 16.99 -1.28 -9.69
N PHE A 6 16.56 -0.35 -8.86
CA PHE A 6 15.18 -0.30 -8.39
C PHE A 6 14.29 0.40 -9.41
N GLU A 7 13.08 -0.11 -9.60
CA GLU A 7 12.02 0.52 -10.37
C GLU A 7 10.85 0.88 -9.47
N VAL A 8 10.03 1.84 -9.90
CA VAL A 8 8.78 2.18 -9.22
C VAL A 8 7.80 1.05 -9.44
N PHE A 9 7.33 0.44 -8.35
CA PHE A 9 6.34 -0.64 -8.41
C PHE A 9 4.92 -0.12 -8.68
N VAL A 10 4.49 0.88 -7.90
CA VAL A 10 3.18 1.55 -8.05
C VAL A 10 3.29 3.01 -7.59
N ASP A 11 2.45 3.88 -8.14
CA ASP A 11 2.40 5.31 -7.82
C ASP A 11 0.95 5.84 -7.72
N GLY A 12 0.79 7.17 -7.58
CA GLY A 12 -0.53 7.82 -7.55
C GLY A 12 -1.22 7.90 -6.18
N PHE A 13 -0.51 7.53 -5.10
CA PHE A 13 -1.03 7.61 -3.72
C PHE A 13 -0.64 8.91 -3.02
N THR A 14 -1.29 9.22 -1.90
CA THR A 14 -1.02 10.47 -1.16
C THR A 14 0.11 10.30 -0.14
N PHE A 15 -0.02 9.34 0.78
CA PHE A 15 1.01 9.02 1.76
C PHE A 15 0.83 7.59 2.28
N LEU A 16 1.51 6.63 1.64
CA LEU A 16 1.45 5.22 2.03
C LEU A 16 2.27 4.95 3.30
N GLU A 17 1.70 4.17 4.21
CA GLU A 17 2.31 3.77 5.48
C GLU A 17 1.84 2.38 5.91
N GLY A 18 2.53 1.79 6.89
CA GLY A 18 2.16 0.49 7.47
C GLY A 18 2.10 -0.67 6.46
N PRO A 19 3.13 -0.89 5.60
CA PRO A 19 3.11 -1.98 4.64
C PRO A 19 3.07 -3.34 5.36
N ARG A 20 2.13 -4.20 4.97
CA ARG A 20 2.00 -5.56 5.48
C ARG A 20 1.73 -6.53 4.33
N TRP A 21 2.33 -7.72 4.39
CA TRP A 21 2.05 -8.77 3.42
C TRP A 21 1.09 -9.79 4.01
N ARG A 22 0.01 -10.08 3.29
CA ARG A 22 -0.98 -11.09 3.69
C ARG A 22 -1.75 -11.59 2.48
N ASP A 23 -1.93 -12.91 2.39
CA ASP A 23 -2.73 -13.58 1.35
C ASP A 23 -2.29 -13.22 -0.10
N GLY A 24 -0.98 -13.04 -0.31
CA GLY A 24 -0.40 -12.72 -1.62
C GLY A 24 -0.54 -11.25 -2.03
N LEU A 25 -0.97 -10.38 -1.12
CA LEU A 25 -1.21 -8.95 -1.37
C LEU A 25 -0.37 -8.09 -0.42
N LEU A 26 0.06 -6.94 -0.93
CA LEU A 26 0.64 -5.87 -0.13
C LEU A 26 -0.48 -4.96 0.36
N TRP A 27 -0.68 -4.91 1.67
CA TRP A 27 -1.61 -4.03 2.35
C TRP A 27 -0.89 -2.75 2.77
N VAL A 28 -1.52 -1.60 2.52
CA VAL A 28 -0.99 -0.27 2.89
C VAL A 28 -2.12 0.66 3.30
N SER A 29 -1.84 1.53 4.27
CA SER A 29 -2.71 2.65 4.61
C SER A 29 -2.26 3.89 3.85
N ASP A 30 -3.17 4.57 3.15
CA ASP A 30 -2.95 5.92 2.67
C ASP A 30 -3.45 6.91 3.71
N VAL A 31 -2.54 7.37 4.58
CA VAL A 31 -2.84 8.16 5.78
C VAL A 31 -3.53 9.48 5.41
N ASN A 32 -3.08 10.10 4.32
CA ASN A 32 -3.61 11.38 3.85
C ASN A 32 -4.71 11.19 2.78
N GLY A 33 -4.68 10.08 2.04
CA GLY A 33 -5.70 9.69 1.08
C GLY A 33 -6.92 9.00 1.70
N LYS A 34 -6.91 8.77 3.03
CA LYS A 34 -8.04 8.29 3.82
C LYS A 34 -8.57 6.93 3.38
N LYS A 35 -7.67 6.04 2.95
CA LYS A 35 -8.01 4.75 2.36
C LYS A 35 -7.04 3.66 2.81
N VAL A 36 -7.51 2.43 2.82
CA VAL A 36 -6.65 1.24 2.92
C VAL A 36 -6.69 0.53 1.57
N TYR A 37 -5.51 0.18 1.05
CA TYR A 37 -5.36 -0.52 -0.21
C TYR A 37 -4.75 -1.91 -0.02
N THR A 38 -5.13 -2.82 -0.92
CA THR A 38 -4.32 -3.98 -1.28
C THR A 38 -3.72 -3.77 -2.65
N ILE A 39 -2.46 -4.15 -2.84
CA ILE A 39 -1.74 -4.10 -4.11
C ILE A 39 -1.32 -5.53 -4.48
N ALA A 40 -1.76 -6.01 -5.64
CA ALA A 40 -1.38 -7.30 -6.18
C ALA A 40 0.03 -7.27 -6.80
N PRO A 41 0.70 -8.43 -7.01
CA PRO A 41 2.05 -8.48 -7.59
C PRO A 41 2.20 -7.84 -8.98
N ASP A 42 1.10 -7.68 -9.72
CA ASP A 42 1.06 -7.00 -11.03
C ASP A 42 0.90 -5.47 -10.92
N GLY A 43 0.88 -4.93 -9.69
CA GLY A 43 0.70 -3.50 -9.42
C GLY A 43 -0.76 -3.06 -9.30
N THR A 44 -1.73 -3.97 -9.46
CA THR A 44 -3.16 -3.62 -9.33
C THR A 44 -3.49 -3.22 -7.89
N ALA A 45 -3.81 -1.95 -7.68
CA ALA A 45 -4.25 -1.41 -6.40
C ALA A 45 -5.78 -1.43 -6.28
N THR A 46 -6.29 -1.99 -5.18
CA THR A 46 -7.73 -2.07 -4.86
C THR A 46 -7.99 -1.40 -3.52
N THR A 47 -8.99 -0.50 -3.46
CA THR A 47 -9.44 0.09 -2.19
C THR A 47 -10.25 -0.93 -1.40
N MET A 48 -9.79 -1.26 -0.20
CA MET A 48 -10.46 -2.20 0.71
C MET A 48 -11.36 -1.48 1.71
N ALA A 49 -10.99 -0.26 2.10
CA ALA A 49 -11.79 0.57 2.99
C ALA A 49 -11.51 2.06 2.77
N GLU A 50 -12.54 2.88 2.96
CA GLU A 50 -12.38 4.31 3.21
C GLU A 50 -12.38 4.53 4.73
N VAL A 51 -11.41 5.30 5.21
CA VAL A 51 -11.22 5.59 6.63
C VAL A 51 -11.24 7.10 6.79
N PRO A 52 -12.34 7.69 7.31
CA PRO A 52 -12.52 9.14 7.36
C PRO A 52 -11.41 9.91 8.10
N ASP A 53 -10.67 9.24 8.98
CA ASP A 53 -9.56 9.80 9.74
C ASP A 53 -8.21 9.55 9.04
N ARG A 54 -7.17 9.19 9.79
CA ARG A 54 -5.80 8.98 9.32
C ARG A 54 -5.40 7.54 9.61
N PRO A 55 -5.76 6.56 8.74
CA PRO A 55 -5.36 5.18 8.95
C PRO A 55 -3.83 5.09 8.94
N SER A 56 -3.23 4.35 9.88
CA SER A 56 -1.78 4.13 9.96
C SER A 56 -1.47 2.64 9.94
N GLY A 57 -1.30 2.02 11.09
CA GLY A 57 -1.09 0.59 11.22
C GLY A 57 -2.35 -0.22 10.90
N ILE A 58 -2.19 -1.28 10.10
CA ILE A 58 -3.23 -2.29 9.85
C ILE A 58 -2.98 -3.45 10.83
N GLY A 59 -3.98 -3.73 11.66
CA GLY A 59 -3.99 -4.86 12.60
C GLY A 59 -4.56 -6.12 11.94
N PHE A 60 -3.86 -7.23 12.12
CA PHE A 60 -4.31 -8.57 11.74
C PHE A 60 -4.14 -9.50 12.93
#